data_AF-A0A382QPC1-F1
#
_entry.id   AF-A0A382QPC1-F1
#
_cell.length_a   1.000
_cell.length_b   1.000
_cell.length_c   1.000
_cell.angle_alpha   90.00
_cell.angle_beta   90.00
_cell.angle_gamma   90.00
#
_symmetry.space_group_name_H-M   'P 1'
#
loop_
_entity.id
_entity.type
_entity.pdbx_description
1 polymer ?
#
loop_
_entity_poly.entity_id
_entity_poly.type
_entity_poly.pdbx_seq_one_letter_code
_entity_poly.pdbx_strand_id
1 'polypeptide(L)'
;LFKNRRDKTIIPKFLIAISIFLLVLLPMLFVRIDTLGYDGVFSHSVHAVEVYTDAVTHTKIIHGDIAVFSLIKSTALAVFPIFFIFLPLGIFTFFRNRNFDKYVILLFLIFLSLPIIYTSIREISEPRYFLTLFPILSLFSIYTVKEITRKFDKTKLISIIIGITVLSLSIVYLDYTKLDYQHELDAYHIGLEIHKRTSLINEYPPEDKYVHNKDQIFWNLGTFPVLQSETEGKVKVIRTDDHATCAKENELESGCRQYDYASLNEFINNGKKHGLTHIVADKNPNRPEFLKDVFRDEEKFPYLIKIYDSSEHGYEYHLKIFTIDYEKFE
;
A
#
# COMPACT_ATOMS: atom_id res chain seq x y z
N LEU A 1 9.18 -20.42 -44.05
CA LEU A 1 8.75 -19.55 -42.93
C LEU A 1 8.93 -18.04 -43.16
N PHE A 2 9.23 -17.55 -44.37
CA PHE A 2 9.24 -16.09 -44.63
C PHE A 2 8.73 -15.78 -46.04
N LYS A 3 7.41 -15.59 -46.17
CA LYS A 3 6.77 -15.11 -47.40
C LYS A 3 5.87 -13.91 -47.08
N ASN A 4 6.48 -12.80 -46.67
CA ASN A 4 5.82 -11.50 -46.67
C ASN A 4 6.85 -10.38 -46.89
N ARG A 5 6.99 -9.90 -48.14
CA ARG A 5 7.97 -8.86 -48.51
C ARG A 5 7.57 -7.45 -48.03
N ARG A 6 6.31 -7.24 -47.60
CA ARG A 6 5.82 -5.95 -47.09
C ARG A 6 6.32 -5.61 -45.67
N ASP A 7 6.62 -6.60 -44.83
CA ASP A 7 7.05 -6.37 -43.44
C ASP A 7 8.54 -6.03 -43.31
N LYS A 8 9.33 -6.21 -44.38
CA LYS A 8 10.78 -5.92 -44.38
C LYS A 8 11.10 -4.43 -44.19
N THR A 9 10.18 -3.53 -44.50
CA THR A 9 10.36 -2.08 -44.31
C THR A 9 9.86 -1.57 -42.95
N ILE A 10 9.24 -2.44 -42.14
CA ILE A 10 8.68 -2.08 -40.83
C ILE A 10 9.76 -2.18 -39.73
N ILE A 11 10.54 -3.27 -39.72
CA ILE A 11 11.65 -3.48 -38.77
C ILE A 11 12.66 -2.33 -38.77
N PRO A 12 13.20 -1.85 -39.91
CA PRO A 12 14.15 -0.73 -39.92
C PRO A 12 13.52 0.58 -39.42
N LYS A 13 12.21 0.80 -39.60
CA LYS A 13 11.52 1.97 -39.05
C LYS A 13 11.47 1.95 -37.52
N PHE A 14 11.22 0.78 -36.93
CA PHE A 14 11.30 0.62 -35.47
C PHE A 14 12.72 0.85 -34.94
N LEU A 15 13.75 0.34 -35.64
CA LEU A 15 15.14 0.61 -35.26
C LEU A 15 15.49 2.10 -35.34
N ILE A 16 15.03 2.80 -36.37
CA ILE A 16 15.21 4.26 -36.49
C ILE A 16 14.50 4.98 -35.34
N ALA A 17 13.27 4.60 -34.99
CA ALA A 17 12.54 5.20 -33.87
C ALA A 17 13.25 4.97 -32.53
N ILE A 18 13.76 3.75 -32.30
CA ILE A 18 14.58 3.42 -31.11
C ILE A 18 15.87 4.26 -31.10
N SER A 19 16.56 4.42 -32.22
CA SER A 19 17.75 5.26 -32.30
C SER A 19 17.45 6.73 -32.00
N ILE A 20 16.36 7.28 -32.53
CA ILE A 20 15.94 8.65 -32.22
C ILE A 20 15.65 8.78 -30.72
N PHE A 21 14.92 7.81 -30.14
CA PHE A 21 14.64 7.78 -28.72
C PHE A 21 15.92 7.76 -27.87
N LEU A 22 16.88 6.89 -28.20
CA LEU A 22 18.17 6.81 -27.50
C LEU A 22 19.00 8.09 -27.66
N LEU A 23 19.01 8.70 -28.86
CA LEU A 23 19.75 9.93 -29.13
C LEU A 23 19.22 11.12 -28.33
N VAL A 24 17.91 11.16 -28.05
CA VAL A 24 17.31 12.17 -27.18
C VAL A 24 17.52 11.84 -25.70
N LEU A 25 17.44 10.57 -25.32
CA LEU A 25 17.51 10.14 -23.92
C LEU A 25 18.94 10.21 -23.36
N LEU A 26 19.94 9.73 -24.10
CA LEU A 26 21.32 9.58 -23.61
C LEU A 26 21.96 10.88 -23.10
N PRO A 27 21.88 12.02 -23.82
CA PRO A 27 22.46 13.28 -23.33
C PRO A 27 21.88 13.71 -21.99
N MET A 28 20.57 13.53 -21.80
CA MET A 28 19.88 13.85 -20.56
C MET A 28 20.34 12.95 -19.40
N LEU A 29 20.53 11.64 -19.66
CA LEU A 29 21.05 10.70 -18.66
C LEU A 29 22.49 11.04 -18.25
N PHE A 30 23.36 11.34 -19.21
CA PHE A 30 24.76 11.69 -18.92
C PHE A 30 24.87 12.95 -18.06
N VAL A 31 24.14 14.02 -18.42
CA VAL A 31 24.13 15.25 -17.61
C VAL A 31 23.69 14.99 -16.18
N ARG A 32 22.70 14.11 -15.98
CA ARG A 32 22.23 13.73 -14.64
C ARG A 32 23.27 12.92 -13.86
N ILE A 33 23.94 11.97 -14.50
CA ILE A 33 25.02 11.20 -13.86
C ILE A 33 26.13 12.15 -13.41
N ASP A 34 26.55 13.09 -14.25
CA ASP A 34 27.63 14.02 -13.91
C ASP A 34 27.26 15.01 -12.80
N THR A 35 25.99 15.42 -12.72
CA THR A 35 25.52 16.43 -11.76
C THR A 35 25.02 15.85 -10.44
N LEU A 36 24.38 14.69 -10.48
CA LEU A 36 23.69 14.06 -9.34
C LEU A 36 24.36 12.75 -8.90
N GLY A 37 25.29 12.21 -9.68
CA GLY A 37 25.90 10.90 -9.45
C GLY A 37 25.05 9.71 -9.91
N TYR A 38 23.86 9.95 -10.46
CA TYR A 38 22.94 8.91 -10.95
C TYR A 38 22.01 9.44 -12.05
N ASP A 39 21.53 8.54 -12.92
CA ASP A 39 20.70 8.92 -14.09
C ASP A 39 19.19 9.06 -13.77
N GLY A 40 18.74 8.52 -12.64
CA GLY A 40 17.34 8.47 -12.19
C GLY A 40 16.41 7.58 -13.04
N VAL A 41 16.93 6.84 -14.03
CA VAL A 41 16.15 5.96 -14.93
C VAL A 41 16.61 4.51 -14.78
N PHE A 42 17.90 4.24 -14.94
CA PHE A 42 18.47 2.90 -14.82
C PHE A 42 19.12 2.68 -13.46
N SER A 43 19.74 3.71 -12.89
CA SER A 43 20.34 3.70 -11.55
C SER A 43 19.40 3.17 -10.45
N HIS A 44 18.12 3.55 -10.45
CA HIS A 44 17.14 2.98 -9.52
C HIS A 44 16.92 1.48 -9.71
N SER A 45 16.98 0.99 -10.95
CA SER A 45 16.82 -0.43 -11.26
C SER A 45 18.07 -1.22 -10.88
N VAL A 46 19.26 -0.67 -11.14
CA VAL A 46 20.55 -1.28 -10.79
C VAL A 46 20.73 -1.30 -9.27
N HIS A 47 20.49 -0.19 -8.58
CA HIS A 47 20.58 -0.12 -7.12
C HIS A 47 19.52 -0.99 -6.44
N ALA A 48 18.33 -1.13 -7.05
CA ALA A 48 17.35 -2.11 -6.59
C ALA A 48 17.95 -3.52 -6.69
N VAL A 49 18.44 -3.94 -7.86
CA VAL A 49 19.08 -5.25 -8.07
C VAL A 49 20.26 -5.47 -7.12
N GLU A 50 21.11 -4.47 -6.91
CA GLU A 50 22.27 -4.54 -6.03
C GLU A 50 21.87 -4.79 -4.57
N VAL A 51 20.89 -4.03 -4.06
CA VAL A 51 20.26 -4.28 -2.76
C VAL A 51 19.67 -5.68 -2.69
N TYR A 52 19.12 -6.22 -3.79
CA TYR A 52 18.59 -7.59 -3.85
C TYR A 52 19.67 -8.69 -3.99
N THR A 53 20.92 -8.37 -4.35
CA THR A 53 21.99 -9.36 -4.64
C THR A 53 23.14 -9.36 -3.64
N ASP A 54 23.22 -8.37 -2.75
CA ASP A 54 24.30 -8.29 -1.76
C ASP A 54 24.18 -9.41 -0.73
N ALA A 55 25.08 -10.41 -0.84
CA ALA A 55 25.12 -11.59 0.00
C ALA A 55 25.62 -11.32 1.44
N VAL A 56 26.06 -10.09 1.75
CA VAL A 56 26.62 -9.72 3.05
C VAL A 56 25.53 -9.37 4.07
N THR A 57 24.34 -8.97 3.61
CA THR A 57 23.17 -8.74 4.48
C THR A 57 22.19 -9.90 4.32
N HIS A 58 22.17 -10.81 5.31
CA HIS A 58 21.45 -12.10 5.31
C HIS A 58 19.91 -12.07 5.19
N THR A 59 19.28 -10.99 4.74
CA THR A 59 17.84 -10.96 4.49
C THR A 59 17.56 -11.39 3.06
N LYS A 60 16.81 -12.46 2.83
CA LYS A 60 16.19 -12.72 1.52
C LYS A 60 15.20 -11.58 1.25
N ILE A 61 15.60 -10.55 0.52
CA ILE A 61 14.73 -9.37 0.30
C ILE A 61 13.61 -9.69 -0.72
N ILE A 62 13.71 -10.80 -1.48
CA ILE A 62 12.58 -11.33 -2.27
C ILE A 62 11.95 -12.51 -1.52
N HIS A 63 10.85 -12.23 -0.85
CA HIS A 63 9.95 -13.25 -0.34
C HIS A 63 9.03 -13.71 -1.47
N GLY A 64 9.47 -14.71 -2.24
CA GLY A 64 8.76 -15.15 -3.44
C GLY A 64 7.33 -15.63 -3.16
N ASP A 65 7.12 -16.23 -1.99
CA ASP A 65 5.82 -16.60 -1.45
C ASP A 65 4.93 -15.39 -1.13
N ILE A 66 5.46 -14.38 -0.43
CA ILE A 66 4.73 -13.15 -0.10
C ILE A 66 4.41 -12.35 -1.37
N ALA A 67 5.34 -12.30 -2.33
CA ALA A 67 5.13 -11.63 -3.60
C ALA A 67 4.02 -12.32 -4.42
N VAL A 68 3.99 -13.65 -4.44
CA VAL A 68 2.90 -14.42 -5.07
C VAL A 68 1.58 -14.17 -4.36
N PHE A 69 1.57 -14.17 -3.02
CA PHE A 69 0.37 -13.88 -2.25
C PHE A 69 -0.15 -12.46 -2.52
N SER A 70 0.74 -11.45 -2.56
CA SER A 70 0.40 -10.07 -2.88
C SER A 70 -0.20 -9.94 -4.29
N LEU A 71 0.37 -10.65 -5.27
CA LEU A 71 -0.17 -10.72 -6.63
C LEU A 71 -1.58 -11.35 -6.64
N ILE A 72 -1.78 -12.45 -5.92
CA ILE A 72 -3.09 -13.12 -5.83
C ILE A 72 -4.11 -12.19 -5.16
N LYS A 73 -3.74 -11.56 -4.04
CA LYS A 73 -4.60 -10.66 -3.27
C LYS A 73 -5.02 -9.45 -4.10
N SER A 74 -4.07 -8.76 -4.73
CA SER A 74 -4.35 -7.61 -5.61
C SER A 74 -5.18 -8.01 -6.83
N THR A 75 -4.90 -9.16 -7.46
CA THR A 75 -5.70 -9.70 -8.56
C THR A 75 -7.14 -9.95 -8.10
N ALA A 76 -7.33 -10.60 -6.95
CA ALA A 76 -8.66 -10.91 -6.43
C ALA A 76 -9.46 -9.63 -6.14
N LEU A 77 -8.84 -8.64 -5.51
CA LEU A 77 -9.46 -7.33 -5.24
C LEU A 77 -9.77 -6.53 -6.51
N ALA A 78 -8.99 -6.70 -7.58
CA ALA A 78 -9.23 -6.03 -8.85
C ALA A 78 -10.33 -6.73 -9.70
N VAL A 79 -10.41 -8.06 -9.60
CA VAL A 79 -11.37 -8.88 -10.33
C VAL A 79 -12.74 -8.87 -9.65
N PHE A 80 -12.78 -8.84 -8.32
CA PHE A 80 -14.01 -8.76 -7.56
C PHE A 80 -14.46 -7.30 -7.39
N PRO A 81 -15.75 -6.96 -7.59
CA PRO A 81 -16.86 -7.83 -7.98
C PRO A 81 -17.09 -7.91 -9.51
N ILE A 82 -16.46 -7.03 -10.30
CA ILE A 82 -16.84 -6.73 -11.69
C ILE A 82 -16.62 -7.93 -12.63
N PHE A 83 -15.45 -8.55 -12.55
CA PHE A 83 -15.01 -9.59 -13.47
C PHE A 83 -15.12 -11.00 -12.89
N PHE A 84 -15.37 -11.12 -11.58
CA PHE A 84 -15.31 -12.38 -10.83
C PHE A 84 -16.06 -13.54 -11.48
N ILE A 85 -17.31 -13.31 -11.92
CA ILE A 85 -18.15 -14.33 -12.53
C ILE A 85 -17.72 -14.63 -13.98
N PHE A 86 -17.32 -13.60 -14.73
CA PHE A 86 -17.14 -13.71 -16.17
C PHE A 86 -15.72 -14.10 -16.59
N LEU A 87 -14.71 -13.74 -15.80
CA LEU A 87 -13.32 -13.83 -16.19
C LEU A 87 -12.81 -15.28 -16.34
N PRO A 88 -13.08 -16.23 -15.42
CA PRO A 88 -12.54 -17.59 -15.52
C PRO A 88 -13.02 -18.33 -16.77
N LEU A 89 -14.33 -18.32 -17.03
CA LEU A 89 -14.92 -18.91 -18.23
C LEU A 89 -14.50 -18.15 -19.52
N GLY A 90 -14.23 -16.87 -19.38
CA GLY A 90 -13.90 -15.97 -20.48
C GLY A 90 -12.51 -16.28 -21.01
N ILE A 91 -11.55 -16.42 -20.09
CA ILE A 91 -10.19 -16.89 -20.36
C ILE A 91 -10.23 -18.27 -21.03
N PHE A 92 -10.97 -19.23 -20.47
CA PHE A 92 -11.09 -20.56 -21.05
C PHE A 92 -11.60 -20.54 -22.50
N THR A 93 -12.66 -19.78 -22.76
CA THR A 93 -13.27 -19.65 -24.09
C THR A 93 -12.36 -18.88 -25.06
N PHE A 94 -11.64 -17.86 -24.58
CA PHE A 94 -10.67 -17.11 -25.35
C PHE A 94 -9.57 -18.02 -25.91
N PHE A 95 -9.02 -18.92 -25.10
CA PHE A 95 -7.93 -19.81 -25.51
C PHE A 95 -8.37 -21.00 -26.39
N ARG A 96 -9.67 -21.31 -26.46
CA ARG A 96 -10.20 -22.43 -27.25
C ARG A 96 -9.87 -22.35 -28.74
N ASN A 97 -9.93 -21.15 -29.33
CA ASN A 97 -9.65 -20.90 -30.74
C ASN A 97 -8.47 -19.93 -30.89
N ARG A 98 -7.32 -20.38 -31.36
CA ARG A 98 -6.11 -19.54 -31.47
C ARG A 98 -6.12 -18.76 -32.80
N ASN A 99 -5.82 -17.47 -32.76
CA ASN A 99 -5.60 -16.62 -33.94
C ASN A 99 -4.52 -15.57 -33.67
N PHE A 100 -4.06 -14.88 -34.72
CA PHE A 100 -3.03 -13.83 -34.61
C PHE A 100 -3.45 -12.72 -33.63
N ASP A 101 -4.68 -12.22 -33.74
CA ASP A 101 -5.17 -11.11 -32.91
C ASP A 101 -5.14 -11.45 -31.40
N LYS A 102 -5.45 -12.70 -31.04
CA LYS A 102 -5.38 -13.16 -29.65
C LYS A 102 -3.96 -13.23 -29.11
N TYR A 103 -2.98 -13.54 -29.96
CA TYR A 103 -1.57 -13.47 -29.58
C TYR A 103 -1.13 -12.02 -29.37
N VAL A 104 -1.63 -11.07 -30.17
CA VAL A 104 -1.39 -9.64 -29.95
C VAL A 104 -1.96 -9.21 -28.60
N ILE A 105 -3.19 -9.61 -28.27
CA ILE A 105 -3.80 -9.32 -26.96
C ILE A 105 -2.97 -9.91 -25.81
N LEU A 106 -2.48 -11.15 -25.95
CA LEU A 106 -1.64 -11.80 -24.94
C LEU A 106 -0.30 -11.07 -24.76
N LEU A 107 0.29 -10.56 -25.84
CA LEU A 107 1.50 -9.75 -25.78
C LEU A 107 1.27 -8.48 -24.97
N PHE A 108 0.16 -7.76 -25.23
CA PHE A 108 -0.21 -6.58 -24.44
C PHE A 108 -0.49 -6.92 -22.98
N LEU A 109 -1.15 -8.05 -22.70
CA LEU A 109 -1.37 -8.52 -21.33
C LEU A 109 -0.04 -8.67 -20.58
N ILE A 110 0.97 -9.28 -21.21
CA ILE A 110 2.30 -9.46 -20.60
C ILE A 110 2.94 -8.10 -20.29
N PHE A 111 3.01 -7.19 -21.27
CA PHE A 111 3.64 -5.88 -21.06
C PHE A 111 2.92 -5.02 -20.03
N LEU A 112 1.59 -5.00 -20.06
CA LEU A 112 0.79 -4.22 -19.10
C LEU A 112 0.77 -4.85 -17.69
N SER A 113 1.16 -6.11 -17.56
CA SER A 113 1.33 -6.76 -16.26
C SER A 113 2.67 -6.45 -15.58
N LEU A 114 3.65 -5.85 -16.28
CA LEU A 114 4.96 -5.56 -15.69
C LEU A 114 4.89 -4.66 -14.44
N PRO A 115 4.11 -3.55 -14.42
CA PRO A 115 3.96 -2.73 -13.21
C PRO A 115 3.36 -3.52 -12.04
N ILE A 116 2.42 -4.42 -12.33
CA ILE A 116 1.74 -5.24 -11.32
C ILE A 116 2.71 -6.26 -10.70
N ILE A 117 3.55 -6.88 -11.52
CA ILE A 117 4.60 -7.79 -11.05
C ILE A 117 5.58 -7.03 -10.16
N TYR A 118 6.00 -5.83 -10.58
CA TYR A 118 6.90 -4.98 -9.81
C TYR A 118 6.31 -4.60 -8.44
N THR A 119 5.06 -4.17 -8.39
CA THR A 119 4.40 -3.83 -7.11
C THR A 119 4.21 -5.06 -6.23
N SER A 120 3.92 -6.22 -6.83
CA SER A 120 3.76 -7.47 -6.08
C SER A 120 5.07 -7.96 -5.47
N ILE A 121 6.20 -7.83 -6.17
CA ILE A 121 7.54 -8.10 -5.63
C ILE A 121 7.85 -7.19 -4.44
N ARG A 122 7.29 -5.99 -4.42
CA ARG A 122 7.36 -5.04 -3.30
C ARG A 122 6.27 -5.27 -2.25
N GLU A 123 5.54 -6.38 -2.34
CA GLU A 123 4.49 -6.76 -1.40
C GLU A 123 3.32 -5.77 -1.35
N ILE A 124 3.18 -4.93 -2.39
CA ILE A 124 2.10 -3.95 -2.53
C ILE A 124 0.90 -4.62 -3.20
N SER A 125 -0.16 -4.84 -2.42
CA SER A 125 -1.37 -5.54 -2.88
C SER A 125 -2.51 -4.62 -3.32
N GLU A 126 -2.23 -3.38 -3.71
CA GLU A 126 -3.29 -2.42 -4.05
C GLU A 126 -3.91 -2.70 -5.44
N PRO A 127 -5.25 -2.75 -5.56
CA PRO A 127 -5.92 -3.11 -6.81
C PRO A 127 -5.79 -2.04 -7.91
N ARG A 128 -5.44 -0.78 -7.57
CA ARG A 128 -5.34 0.32 -8.56
C ARG A 128 -4.34 0.06 -9.67
N TYR A 129 -3.31 -0.75 -9.42
CA TYR A 129 -2.31 -1.09 -10.43
C TYR A 129 -2.88 -1.99 -11.55
N PHE A 130 -4.03 -2.64 -11.33
CA PHE A 130 -4.73 -3.43 -12.35
C PHE A 130 -5.59 -2.61 -13.29
N LEU A 131 -5.82 -1.32 -13.05
CA LEU A 131 -6.68 -0.48 -13.90
C LEU A 131 -6.23 -0.48 -15.37
N THR A 132 -4.93 -0.62 -15.62
CA THR A 132 -4.36 -0.75 -16.98
C THR A 132 -4.78 -2.04 -17.69
N LEU A 133 -5.08 -3.11 -16.95
CA LEU A 133 -5.53 -4.40 -17.47
C LEU A 133 -7.05 -4.48 -17.66
N PHE A 134 -7.83 -3.57 -17.09
CA PHE A 134 -9.30 -3.62 -17.17
C PHE A 134 -9.85 -3.74 -18.60
N PRO A 135 -9.29 -3.08 -19.64
CA PRO A 135 -9.73 -3.29 -21.01
C PRO A 135 -9.57 -4.74 -21.49
N ILE A 136 -8.45 -5.40 -21.13
CA ILE A 136 -8.18 -6.80 -21.50
C ILE A 136 -9.06 -7.75 -20.69
N LEU A 137 -9.23 -7.51 -19.39
CA LEU A 137 -10.13 -8.29 -18.53
C LEU A 137 -11.59 -8.20 -19.00
N SER A 138 -12.02 -7.01 -19.45
CA SER A 138 -13.33 -6.80 -20.08
C SER A 138 -13.46 -7.62 -21.37
N LEU A 139 -12.43 -7.62 -22.21
CA LEU A 139 -12.41 -8.41 -23.44
C LEU A 139 -12.55 -9.91 -23.15
N PHE A 140 -11.83 -10.46 -22.16
CA PHE A 140 -12.01 -11.84 -21.74
C PHE A 140 -13.43 -12.10 -21.23
N SER A 141 -13.95 -11.20 -20.40
CA SER A 141 -15.29 -11.32 -19.82
C SER A 141 -16.40 -11.36 -20.88
N ILE A 142 -16.24 -10.63 -21.99
CA ILE A 142 -17.19 -10.63 -23.11
C ILE A 142 -17.35 -12.02 -23.73
N TYR A 143 -16.31 -12.87 -23.75
CA TYR A 143 -16.45 -14.24 -24.27
C TYR A 143 -17.45 -15.05 -23.45
N THR A 144 -17.45 -14.91 -22.12
CA THR A 144 -18.44 -15.56 -21.26
C THR A 144 -19.83 -14.98 -21.48
N VAL A 145 -19.95 -13.65 -21.54
CA VAL A 145 -21.23 -12.99 -21.82
C VAL A 145 -21.81 -13.46 -23.15
N LYS A 146 -20.98 -13.63 -24.19
CA LYS A 146 -21.38 -14.15 -25.49
C LYS A 146 -21.87 -15.60 -25.41
N GLU A 147 -21.18 -16.46 -24.67
CA GLU A 147 -21.62 -17.85 -24.48
C GLU A 147 -22.92 -17.96 -23.68
N ILE A 148 -23.11 -17.11 -22.67
CA ILE A 148 -24.35 -17.04 -21.90
C ILE A 148 -25.48 -16.55 -22.81
N THR A 149 -25.32 -15.38 -23.43
CA THR A 149 -26.38 -14.77 -24.27
C THR A 149 -26.80 -15.68 -25.42
N ARG A 150 -25.89 -16.43 -26.05
CA ARG A 150 -26.22 -17.39 -27.12
C ARG A 150 -27.13 -18.54 -26.67
N LYS A 151 -27.15 -18.89 -25.38
CA LYS A 151 -28.01 -19.97 -24.85
C LYS A 151 -29.48 -19.57 -24.68
N PHE A 152 -29.83 -18.32 -24.94
CA PHE A 152 -31.17 -17.82 -24.70
C PHE A 152 -31.68 -16.96 -25.87
N ASP A 153 -32.97 -17.06 -26.16
CA ASP A 153 -33.57 -16.35 -27.30
C ASP A 153 -33.66 -14.82 -27.07
N LYS A 154 -33.86 -14.39 -25.82
CA LYS A 154 -34.03 -12.98 -25.44
C LYS A 154 -32.69 -12.31 -25.07
N THR A 155 -31.75 -12.29 -26.02
CA THR A 155 -30.37 -11.79 -25.82
C THR A 155 -30.29 -10.40 -25.17
N LYS A 156 -31.08 -9.43 -25.65
CA LYS A 156 -31.11 -8.05 -25.11
C LYS A 156 -31.50 -8.00 -23.63
N LEU A 157 -32.51 -8.78 -23.24
CA LEU A 157 -33.01 -8.82 -21.87
C LEU A 157 -31.94 -9.39 -20.92
N ILE A 158 -31.21 -10.41 -21.36
CA ILE A 158 -30.12 -11.01 -20.56
C ILE A 158 -28.93 -10.09 -20.43
N SER A 159 -28.56 -9.37 -21.49
CA SER A 159 -27.52 -8.34 -21.39
C SER A 159 -27.88 -7.25 -20.38
N ILE A 160 -29.16 -6.84 -20.32
CA ILE A 160 -29.66 -5.88 -19.31
C ILE A 160 -29.55 -6.48 -17.90
N ILE A 161 -29.99 -7.73 -17.70
CA ILE A 161 -29.90 -8.40 -16.40
C ILE A 161 -28.44 -8.48 -15.93
N ILE A 162 -27.52 -8.90 -16.80
CA ILE A 162 -26.09 -8.97 -16.48
C ILE A 162 -25.58 -7.59 -16.05
N GLY A 163 -25.93 -6.54 -16.79
CA GLY A 163 -25.55 -5.16 -16.46
C GLY A 163 -26.05 -4.73 -15.09
N ILE A 164 -27.33 -4.96 -14.78
CA ILE A 164 -27.95 -4.64 -13.49
C ILE A 164 -27.27 -5.41 -12.35
N THR A 165 -27.00 -6.70 -12.52
CA THR A 165 -26.34 -7.53 -11.51
C THR A 165 -24.93 -7.04 -11.21
N VAL A 166 -24.13 -6.73 -12.24
CA VAL A 166 -22.77 -6.19 -12.05
C VAL A 166 -22.82 -4.86 -11.33
N LEU A 167 -23.68 -3.93 -11.74
CA LEU A 167 -23.82 -2.63 -11.09
C LEU A 167 -24.26 -2.76 -9.62
N SER A 168 -25.21 -3.65 -9.34
CA SER A 168 -25.69 -3.89 -7.98
C SER A 168 -24.59 -4.46 -7.08
N LEU A 169 -23.83 -5.46 -7.57
CA LEU A 169 -22.68 -6.02 -6.85
C LEU A 169 -21.59 -4.97 -6.61
N SER A 170 -21.33 -4.11 -7.59
CA SER A 170 -20.39 -3.00 -7.45
C SER A 170 -20.82 -2.01 -6.37
N ILE A 171 -22.10 -1.64 -6.30
CA ILE A 171 -22.61 -0.74 -5.26
C ILE A 171 -22.47 -1.37 -3.88
N VAL A 172 -22.87 -2.63 -3.73
CA VAL A 172 -22.73 -3.37 -2.46
C VAL A 172 -21.26 -3.46 -2.04
N TYR A 173 -20.35 -3.71 -2.99
CA TYR A 173 -18.92 -3.75 -2.70
C TYR A 173 -18.37 -2.38 -2.29
N LEU A 174 -18.77 -1.30 -2.97
CA LEU A 174 -18.36 0.06 -2.60
C LEU A 174 -18.82 0.43 -1.19
N ASP A 175 -20.05 0.06 -0.83
CA ASP A 175 -20.57 0.30 0.52
C ASP A 175 -19.85 -0.55 1.57
N TYR A 176 -19.61 -1.83 1.28
CA TYR A 176 -18.88 -2.73 2.17
C TYR A 176 -17.41 -2.33 2.39
N THR A 177 -16.76 -1.79 1.36
CA THR A 177 -15.35 -1.33 1.41
C THR A 177 -15.20 0.14 1.75
N LYS A 178 -16.31 0.82 2.08
CA LYS A 178 -16.30 2.24 2.38
C LYS A 178 -15.43 2.50 3.61
N LEU A 179 -14.52 3.44 3.47
CA LEU A 179 -13.74 3.96 4.60
C LEU A 179 -14.68 4.67 5.57
N ASP A 180 -14.43 4.51 6.87
CA ASP A 180 -15.06 5.34 7.88
C ASP A 180 -14.43 6.74 7.83
N TYR A 181 -15.03 7.59 6.99
CA TYR A 181 -14.56 8.96 6.80
C TYR A 181 -14.60 9.77 8.10
N GLN A 182 -15.54 9.50 9.00
CA GLN A 182 -15.62 10.23 10.27
C GLN A 182 -14.47 9.83 11.18
N HIS A 183 -14.20 8.53 11.32
CA HIS A 183 -13.04 8.04 12.07
C HIS A 183 -11.72 8.58 11.51
N GLU A 184 -11.54 8.60 10.18
CA GLU A 184 -10.31 9.12 9.57
C GLU A 184 -10.14 10.64 9.78
N LEU A 185 -11.24 11.41 9.74
CA LEU A 185 -11.22 12.85 10.06
C LEU A 185 -10.90 13.10 11.53
N ASP A 186 -11.50 12.33 12.43
CA ASP A 186 -11.22 12.43 13.87
C ASP A 186 -9.77 12.06 14.15
N ALA A 187 -9.27 10.95 13.59
CA ALA A 187 -7.88 10.51 13.71
C ALA A 187 -6.90 11.57 13.18
N TYR A 188 -7.25 12.26 12.09
CA TYR A 188 -6.46 13.38 11.58
C TYR A 188 -6.40 14.55 12.57
N HIS A 189 -7.56 15.01 13.07
CA HIS A 189 -7.61 16.13 14.02
C HIS A 189 -6.93 15.80 15.35
N ILE A 190 -7.12 14.58 15.85
CA ILE A 190 -6.45 14.10 17.06
C ILE A 190 -4.94 13.98 16.83
N GLY A 191 -4.49 13.52 15.66
CA GLY A 191 -3.08 13.51 15.27
C GLY A 191 -2.43 14.90 15.35
N LEU A 192 -3.16 15.95 14.97
CA LEU A 192 -2.70 17.34 15.13
C LEU A 192 -2.56 17.75 16.61
N GLU A 193 -3.47 17.31 17.48
CA GLU A 193 -3.38 17.59 18.92
C GLU A 193 -2.21 16.85 19.58
N ILE A 194 -1.96 15.60 19.21
CA ILE A 194 -0.77 14.83 19.61
C ILE A 194 0.48 15.59 19.19
N HIS A 195 0.57 15.97 17.91
CA HIS A 195 1.70 16.73 17.37
C HIS A 195 1.98 18.05 18.10
N LYS A 196 0.94 18.75 18.57
CA LYS A 196 1.11 19.98 19.37
C LYS A 196 1.70 19.68 20.75
N ARG A 197 1.23 18.62 21.41
CA ARG A 197 1.44 18.35 22.85
C ARG A 197 2.63 17.45 23.16
N THR A 198 3.02 16.59 22.23
CA THR A 198 4.00 15.53 22.48
C THR A 198 5.26 15.67 21.62
N SER A 199 6.30 14.92 21.99
CA SER A 199 7.55 14.78 21.24
C SER A 199 7.96 13.32 21.05
N LEU A 200 7.64 12.43 21.99
CA LEU A 200 7.94 11.01 21.88
C LEU A 200 6.84 10.14 22.49
N ILE A 201 6.21 9.29 21.68
CA ILE A 201 5.03 8.48 22.01
C ILE A 201 5.23 6.99 21.63
N ASN A 202 4.34 6.11 22.06
CA ASN A 202 4.25 4.75 21.50
C ASN A 202 3.60 4.72 20.11
N GLU A 203 3.85 3.64 19.37
CA GLU A 203 3.20 3.32 18.10
C GLU A 203 1.74 2.92 18.34
N TYR A 204 0.84 3.32 17.43
CA TYR A 204 -0.58 2.99 17.48
C TYR A 204 -1.19 3.00 16.06
N PRO A 205 -0.79 2.04 15.20
CA PRO A 205 -1.17 2.05 13.80
C PRO A 205 -2.62 1.56 13.60
N PRO A 206 -3.35 2.02 12.57
CA PRO A 206 -2.89 2.90 11.49
C PRO A 206 -3.00 4.41 11.77
N GLU A 207 -3.60 4.83 12.89
CA GLU A 207 -3.95 6.24 13.13
C GLU A 207 -2.74 7.15 13.37
N ASP A 208 -1.64 6.61 13.89
CA ASP A 208 -0.37 7.32 14.09
C ASP A 208 0.24 7.92 12.81
N LYS A 209 -0.18 7.47 11.61
CA LYS A 209 0.17 8.08 10.32
C LYS A 209 -0.12 9.59 10.25
N TYR A 210 -1.09 10.07 11.02
CA TYR A 210 -1.48 11.48 11.06
C TYR A 210 -0.66 12.35 12.00
N VAL A 211 0.15 11.74 12.88
CA VAL A 211 1.01 12.48 13.81
C VAL A 211 2.20 13.11 13.07
N HIS A 212 2.73 12.40 12.07
CA HIS A 212 3.93 12.81 11.34
C HIS A 212 3.62 13.68 10.12
N ASN A 213 2.46 13.45 9.47
CA ASN A 213 2.14 14.08 8.19
C ASN A 213 1.46 15.44 8.38
N LYS A 214 2.28 16.48 8.40
CA LYS A 214 1.84 17.86 8.49
C LYS A 214 1.49 18.48 7.14
N ASP A 215 0.49 17.95 6.42
CA ASP A 215 0.06 18.60 5.18
C ASP A 215 -0.30 20.09 5.41
N GLN A 216 -0.93 20.40 6.55
CA GLN A 216 -1.25 21.78 6.94
C GLN A 216 -0.05 22.69 7.22
N ILE A 217 1.12 22.15 7.58
CA ILE A 217 2.32 22.97 7.76
C ILE A 217 2.97 23.22 6.40
N PHE A 218 2.99 22.23 5.50
CA PHE A 218 3.48 22.43 4.13
C PHE A 218 2.73 23.54 3.38
N TRP A 219 1.40 23.55 3.45
CA TRP A 219 0.60 24.55 2.72
C TRP A 219 0.58 25.95 3.35
N ASN A 220 0.85 26.05 4.67
CA ASN A 220 0.87 27.35 5.39
C ASN A 220 2.25 28.00 5.49
N LEU A 221 3.33 27.35 5.01
CA LEU A 221 4.68 27.92 5.07
C LEU A 221 4.83 29.18 4.19
N GLY A 222 3.92 29.43 3.25
CA GLY A 222 3.93 30.62 2.38
C GLY A 222 5.13 30.73 1.43
N THR A 223 6.17 29.94 1.66
CA THR A 223 7.43 29.90 0.92
C THR A 223 7.74 28.47 0.53
N PHE A 224 7.75 28.22 -0.78
CA PHE A 224 8.22 26.98 -1.39
C PHE A 224 9.46 27.31 -2.26
N PRO A 225 10.50 26.46 -2.31
CA PRO A 225 10.65 25.13 -1.70
C PRO A 225 11.10 25.14 -0.23
N VAL A 226 10.84 24.03 0.49
CA VAL A 226 11.20 23.80 1.91
C VAL A 226 12.24 22.67 1.99
N LEU A 227 13.25 22.80 2.86
CA LEU A 227 14.28 21.76 3.01
C LEU A 227 13.73 20.56 3.78
N GLN A 228 14.15 19.34 3.42
CA GLN A 228 13.69 18.11 4.10
C GLN A 228 14.01 18.11 5.61
N SER A 229 15.14 18.70 6.01
CA SER A 229 15.51 18.87 7.42
C SER A 229 14.53 19.76 8.19
N GLU A 230 13.87 20.70 7.51
CA GLU A 230 12.83 21.56 8.10
C GLU A 230 11.47 20.85 8.16
N THR A 231 11.36 19.69 7.50
CA THR A 231 10.17 18.84 7.47
C THR A 231 10.27 17.63 8.39
N GLU A 232 11.36 17.49 9.15
CA GLU A 232 11.54 16.36 10.08
C GLU A 232 10.39 16.27 11.09
N GLY A 233 10.02 15.02 11.41
CA GLY A 233 8.97 14.72 12.35
C GLY A 233 9.32 15.24 13.75
N LYS A 234 8.53 16.21 14.25
CA LYS A 234 8.65 16.70 15.63
C LYS A 234 8.38 15.58 16.63
N VAL A 235 7.38 14.75 16.34
CA VAL A 235 7.03 13.60 17.15
C VAL A 235 7.77 12.39 16.62
N LYS A 236 8.45 11.67 17.51
CA LYS A 236 9.01 10.35 17.25
C LYS A 236 8.13 9.29 17.89
N VAL A 237 8.09 8.12 17.28
CA VAL A 237 7.26 6.99 17.71
C VAL A 237 8.19 5.83 18.09
N ILE A 238 7.91 5.20 19.23
CA ILE A 238 8.58 3.98 19.69
C ILE A 238 7.61 2.81 19.52
N ARG A 239 8.09 1.74 18.89
CA ARG A 239 7.31 0.51 18.73
C ARG A 239 6.98 -0.15 20.05
N THR A 240 5.82 -0.80 20.10
CA THR A 240 5.34 -1.54 21.27
C THR A 240 5.84 -2.98 21.32
N ASP A 241 6.65 -3.39 20.34
CA ASP A 241 7.19 -4.72 20.17
C ASP A 241 8.73 -4.73 20.18
N ASP A 242 9.31 -5.90 20.42
CA ASP A 242 10.72 -6.15 20.12
C ASP A 242 10.90 -6.46 18.63
N HIS A 243 10.97 -5.41 17.82
CA HIS A 243 11.15 -5.54 16.38
C HIS A 243 12.41 -6.32 15.99
N ALA A 244 13.50 -6.22 16.75
CA ALA A 244 14.75 -6.90 16.40
C ALA A 244 14.60 -8.42 16.51
N THR A 245 13.82 -8.89 17.48
CA THR A 245 13.47 -10.31 17.64
C THR A 245 12.44 -10.72 16.60
N CYS A 246 11.37 -9.93 16.41
CA CYS A 246 10.36 -10.21 15.39
C CYS A 246 10.95 -10.34 13.97
N ALA A 247 11.87 -9.44 13.61
CA ALA A 247 12.51 -9.44 12.30
C ALA A 247 13.44 -10.63 12.08
N LYS A 248 14.06 -11.17 13.14
CA LYS A 248 14.91 -12.38 13.05
C LYS A 248 14.10 -13.64 12.83
N GLU A 249 12.89 -13.68 13.36
CA GLU A 249 12.01 -14.85 13.31
C GLU A 249 11.06 -14.84 12.08
N ASN A 250 11.19 -13.84 11.18
CA ASN A 250 10.37 -13.65 9.98
C ASN A 250 8.85 -13.54 10.24
N GLU A 251 8.45 -13.09 11.43
CA GLU A 251 7.05 -13.00 11.84
C GLU A 251 6.42 -11.61 11.59
N LEU A 252 6.99 -10.81 10.69
CA LEU A 252 6.47 -9.48 10.31
C LEU A 252 5.02 -9.55 9.81
N GLU A 253 4.61 -10.67 9.20
CA GLU A 253 3.25 -10.88 8.70
C GLU A 253 2.19 -10.92 9.80
N SER A 254 2.58 -11.34 11.02
CA SER A 254 1.70 -11.35 12.19
C SER A 254 1.48 -9.94 12.79
N GLY A 255 2.15 -8.93 12.23
CA GLY A 255 2.25 -7.60 12.82
C GLY A 255 3.05 -7.60 14.12
N CYS A 256 3.93 -8.59 14.30
CA CYS A 256 4.84 -8.73 15.44
C CYS A 256 4.17 -8.79 16.83
N ARG A 257 2.85 -8.99 16.91
CA ARG A 257 2.11 -8.98 18.18
C ARG A 257 2.60 -9.98 19.22
N GLN A 258 3.17 -11.10 18.78
CA GLN A 258 3.76 -12.10 19.67
C GLN A 258 5.01 -11.59 20.40
N TYR A 259 5.59 -10.49 19.92
CA TYR A 259 6.76 -9.81 20.46
C TYR A 259 6.40 -8.48 21.11
N ASP A 260 5.10 -8.19 21.31
CA ASP A 260 4.68 -7.07 22.16
C ASP A 260 5.34 -7.21 23.53
N TYR A 261 5.77 -6.08 24.12
CA TYR A 261 6.28 -6.11 25.49
C TYR A 261 5.24 -6.71 26.44
N ALA A 262 5.70 -7.50 27.41
CA ALA A 262 4.79 -8.26 28.27
C ALA A 262 4.00 -7.36 29.23
N SER A 263 4.48 -6.12 29.46
CA SER A 263 3.81 -5.15 30.32
C SER A 263 4.14 -3.70 29.95
N LEU A 264 3.30 -2.77 30.41
CA LEU A 264 3.56 -1.34 30.28
C LEU A 264 4.88 -0.93 30.95
N ASN A 265 5.21 -1.52 32.12
CA ASN A 265 6.44 -1.19 32.83
C ASN A 265 7.69 -1.60 32.04
N GLU A 266 7.66 -2.76 31.38
CA GLU A 266 8.74 -3.22 30.52
C GLU A 266 8.92 -2.27 29.32
N PHE A 267 7.80 -1.92 28.67
CA PHE A 267 7.80 -0.96 27.56
C PHE A 267 8.35 0.40 27.98
N ILE A 268 7.89 0.97 29.10
CA ILE A 268 8.37 2.27 29.61
C ILE A 268 9.85 2.20 29.97
N ASN A 269 10.33 1.13 30.61
CA ASN A 269 11.75 0.95 30.92
C ASN A 269 12.63 0.92 29.67
N ASN A 270 12.17 0.27 28.60
CA ASN A 270 12.90 0.27 27.33
C ASN A 270 12.78 1.63 26.61
N GLY A 271 11.59 2.21 26.58
CA GLY A 271 11.29 3.49 25.94
C GLY A 271 12.00 4.67 26.61
N LYS A 272 12.24 4.62 27.92
CA LYS A 272 12.97 5.63 28.68
C LYS A 272 14.39 5.85 28.14
N LYS A 273 15.07 4.78 27.71
CA LYS A 273 16.41 4.86 27.07
C LYS A 273 16.40 5.68 25.78
N HIS A 274 15.23 5.78 25.14
CA HIS A 274 15.01 6.51 23.90
C HIS A 274 14.27 7.85 24.13
N GLY A 275 14.01 8.22 25.38
CA GLY A 275 13.36 9.48 25.75
C GLY A 275 11.84 9.45 25.63
N LEU A 276 11.18 8.30 25.81
CA LEU A 276 9.71 8.21 25.83
C LEU A 276 9.15 9.20 26.84
N THR A 277 8.18 10.02 26.46
CA THR A 277 7.61 11.04 27.37
C THR A 277 6.11 10.88 27.56
N HIS A 278 5.42 10.30 26.58
CA HIS A 278 3.98 10.21 26.55
C HIS A 278 3.52 8.82 26.13
N ILE A 279 2.34 8.43 26.60
CA ILE A 279 1.62 7.24 26.17
C ILE A 279 0.33 7.68 25.48
N VAL A 280 0.04 7.07 24.35
CA VAL A 280 -1.19 7.20 23.58
C VAL A 280 -1.94 5.87 23.65
N ALA A 281 -3.18 5.92 24.10
CA ALA A 281 -4.04 4.75 24.22
C ALA A 281 -5.43 5.05 23.64
N ASP A 282 -6.01 4.08 22.95
CA ASP A 282 -7.31 4.20 22.27
C ASP A 282 -8.15 2.93 22.44
N LYS A 283 -9.35 2.93 21.82
CA LYS A 283 -10.28 1.80 21.86
C LYS A 283 -9.97 0.67 20.87
N ASN A 284 -8.90 0.75 20.09
CA ASN A 284 -8.66 -0.21 19.03
C ASN A 284 -8.36 -1.61 19.64
N PRO A 285 -9.15 -2.66 19.33
CA PRO A 285 -8.95 -3.98 19.91
C PRO A 285 -7.64 -4.65 19.48
N ASN A 286 -6.97 -4.11 18.46
CA ASN A 286 -5.72 -4.60 17.92
C ASN A 286 -4.47 -4.06 18.65
N ARG A 287 -4.63 -3.25 19.70
CA ARG A 287 -3.51 -2.77 20.51
C ARG A 287 -2.91 -3.90 21.38
N PRO A 288 -1.66 -3.75 21.84
CA PRO A 288 -1.12 -4.54 22.94
C PRO A 288 -2.03 -4.47 24.17
N GLU A 289 -2.10 -5.56 24.94
CA GLU A 289 -3.03 -5.65 26.08
C GLU A 289 -2.76 -4.56 27.12
N PHE A 290 -1.49 -4.25 27.38
CA PHE A 290 -1.12 -3.20 28.33
C PHE A 290 -1.63 -1.80 27.93
N LEU A 291 -1.78 -1.49 26.63
CA LEU A 291 -2.36 -0.21 26.20
C LEU A 291 -3.88 -0.20 26.35
N LYS A 292 -4.54 -1.35 26.18
CA LYS A 292 -5.99 -1.47 26.45
C LYS A 292 -6.27 -1.26 27.93
N ASP A 293 -5.41 -1.80 28.80
CA ASP A 293 -5.51 -1.61 30.24
C ASP A 293 -5.34 -0.14 30.62
N VAL A 294 -4.36 0.56 30.05
CA VAL A 294 -4.20 2.02 30.24
C VAL A 294 -5.46 2.77 29.83
N PHE A 295 -6.08 2.40 28.70
CA PHE A 295 -7.28 3.07 28.22
C PHE A 295 -8.50 2.84 29.13
N ARG A 296 -8.66 1.63 29.67
CA ARG A 296 -9.82 1.21 30.46
C ARG A 296 -9.71 1.60 31.94
N ASP A 297 -8.53 1.43 32.52
CA ASP A 297 -8.28 1.48 33.97
C ASP A 297 -7.15 2.47 34.29
N GLU A 298 -7.33 3.74 33.92
CA GLU A 298 -6.33 4.81 34.11
C GLU A 298 -5.80 4.88 35.55
N GLU A 299 -6.67 4.65 36.55
CA GLU A 299 -6.35 4.71 37.98
C GLU A 299 -5.31 3.66 38.43
N LYS A 300 -5.14 2.57 37.68
CA LYS A 300 -4.12 1.55 37.97
C LYS A 300 -2.70 2.06 37.73
N PHE A 301 -2.54 3.15 36.99
CA PHE A 301 -1.24 3.67 36.56
C PHE A 301 -1.05 5.10 37.11
N PRO A 302 -0.74 5.26 38.41
CA PRO A 302 -0.66 6.58 39.07
C PRO A 302 0.48 7.47 38.52
N TYR A 303 1.44 6.87 37.81
CA TYR A 303 2.51 7.57 37.10
C TYR A 303 2.11 8.06 35.70
N LEU A 304 0.91 7.74 35.20
CA LEU A 304 0.38 8.28 33.95
C LEU A 304 -0.59 9.42 34.25
N ILE A 305 -0.22 10.63 33.84
CA ILE A 305 -1.05 11.83 34.00
C ILE A 305 -1.78 12.09 32.69
N LYS A 306 -3.11 11.94 32.67
CA LYS A 306 -3.91 12.26 31.47
C LYS A 306 -3.86 13.76 31.17
N ILE A 307 -3.45 14.11 29.96
CA ILE A 307 -3.36 15.50 29.49
C ILE A 307 -4.34 15.83 28.36
N TYR A 308 -4.99 14.80 27.79
CA TYR A 308 -5.97 14.95 26.73
C TYR A 308 -6.87 13.72 26.65
N ASP A 309 -8.17 13.95 26.41
CA ASP A 309 -9.17 12.93 26.18
C ASP A 309 -10.06 13.38 25.01
N SER A 310 -9.99 12.68 23.87
CA SER A 310 -10.71 13.12 22.66
C SER A 310 -12.25 13.09 22.83
N SER A 311 -12.76 12.31 23.79
CA SER A 311 -14.20 12.25 24.05
C SER A 311 -14.75 13.55 24.65
N GLU A 312 -13.89 14.34 25.31
CA GLU A 312 -14.24 15.67 25.84
C GLU A 312 -14.37 16.73 24.73
N HIS A 313 -13.95 16.40 23.51
CA HIS A 313 -13.93 17.30 22.35
C HIS A 313 -14.94 16.91 21.26
N GLY A 314 -15.82 15.94 21.53
CA GLY A 314 -16.89 15.54 20.62
C GLY A 314 -16.46 14.63 19.47
N TYR A 315 -15.27 14.04 19.54
CA TYR A 315 -14.81 13.05 18.56
C TYR A 315 -15.42 11.67 18.82
N GLU A 316 -15.79 10.95 17.76
CA GLU A 316 -16.24 9.55 17.83
C GLU A 316 -15.05 8.63 18.06
N TYR A 317 -13.90 8.92 17.42
CA TYR A 317 -12.66 8.23 17.70
C TYR A 317 -12.12 8.62 19.08
N HIS A 318 -12.20 7.69 20.03
CA HIS A 318 -11.80 7.91 21.43
C HIS A 318 -10.33 7.49 21.66
N LEU A 319 -9.48 8.49 21.85
CA LEU A 319 -8.05 8.39 22.15
C LEU A 319 -7.71 9.29 23.35
N LYS A 320 -6.82 8.80 24.20
CA LYS A 320 -6.30 9.51 25.36
C LYS A 320 -4.79 9.67 25.25
N ILE A 321 -4.28 10.80 25.73
CA ILE A 321 -2.84 11.10 25.81
C ILE A 321 -2.46 11.25 27.27
N PHE A 322 -1.41 10.55 27.68
CA PHE A 322 -0.87 10.58 29.02
C PHE A 322 0.59 11.06 28.98
N THR A 323 0.98 11.88 29.94
CA THR A 323 2.39 12.18 30.24
C THR A 323 2.89 11.18 31.29
N ILE A 324 4.11 10.69 31.11
CA ILE A 324 4.76 9.79 32.07
C ILE A 324 5.45 10.64 33.15
N ASP A 325 5.04 10.44 34.39
CA ASP A 325 5.70 10.95 35.59
C ASP A 325 6.77 9.95 36.05
N TYR A 326 8.01 10.15 35.58
CA TYR A 326 9.10 9.21 35.86
C TYR A 326 9.48 9.15 37.35
N GLU A 327 9.21 10.19 38.13
CA GLU A 327 9.49 10.18 39.58
C GLU A 327 8.54 9.26 40.34
N LYS A 328 7.31 9.08 39.85
CA LYS A 328 6.35 8.11 40.40
C LYS A 328 6.49 6.71 39.82
N PHE A 329 7.15 6.60 38.68
CA PHE A 329 7.38 5.33 38.00
C PHE A 329 8.57 4.57 38.60
N GLU A 330 9.62 5.31 39.01
CA GLU A 330 10.75 4.80 39.80
C GLU A 330 10.38 4.58 41.27
#